data_AF-A8FWK5-F1
#
_entry.id   AF-A8FWK5-F1
#
_cell.length_a   1.000
_cell.length_b   1.000
_cell.length_c   1.000
_cell.angle_alpha   90.00
_cell.angle_beta   90.00
_cell.angle_gamma   90.00
#
_symmetry.space_group_name_H-M   'P 1'
#
loop_
_entity.id
_entity.type
_entity.pdbx_description
1 polymer ?
#
loop_
_entity_poly.entity_id
_entity_poly.type
_entity_poly.pdbx_seq_one_letter_code
_entity_poly.pdbx_strand_id
1 'polypeptide(L)'
;MLNLTVLPLLPLVGALTANLNELIRGETVNVHPKLTIGMKTFSVAAAGFAIVWFALLVTAIYAGGEADNIAGIEVLMLFLAGFFIHSGIHASRLLSERAQLWVYRLSIPFILVSSLIVLKFG
;
A
#
# COMPACT_ATOMS: atom_id res chain seq x y z
N MET A 1 -19.06 -1.25 -10.11
CA MET A 1 -18.73 0.08 -9.49
C MET A 1 -18.41 -0.12 -8.03
N LEU A 2 -17.23 0.32 -7.58
CA LEU A 2 -16.77 0.16 -6.20
C LEU A 2 -17.65 0.89 -5.17
N ASN A 3 -17.87 0.24 -4.03
CA ASN A 3 -18.52 0.86 -2.88
C ASN A 3 -17.67 2.01 -2.30
N LEU A 4 -18.32 3.13 -1.97
CA LEU A 4 -17.72 4.31 -1.34
C LEU A 4 -16.92 4.00 -0.06
N THR A 5 -17.31 2.96 0.67
CA THR A 5 -16.63 2.51 1.90
C THR A 5 -15.21 2.00 1.62
N VAL A 6 -15.00 1.45 0.43
CA VAL A 6 -13.76 0.79 0.00
C VAL A 6 -12.84 1.76 -0.75
N LEU A 7 -13.44 2.82 -1.32
CA LEU A 7 -12.76 3.87 -2.08
C LEU A 7 -11.47 4.41 -1.44
N PRO A 8 -11.38 4.70 -0.12
CA PRO A 8 -10.16 5.22 0.49
C PRO A 8 -9.08 4.15 0.75
N LEU A 9 -9.43 2.86 0.77
CA LEU A 9 -8.49 1.80 1.11
C LEU A 9 -7.43 1.61 0.03
N LEU A 10 -7.82 1.70 -1.24
CA LEU A 10 -6.92 1.45 -2.36
C LEU A 10 -5.84 2.54 -2.52
N PRO A 11 -6.17 3.84 -2.42
CA PRO A 11 -5.15 4.88 -2.35
C PRO A 11 -4.23 4.72 -1.14
N LEU A 12 -4.74 4.30 0.02
CA LEU A 12 -3.91 4.04 1.21
C LEU A 12 -2.93 2.88 0.98
N VAL A 13 -3.38 1.78 0.37
CA VAL A 13 -2.50 0.66 -0.01
C VAL A 13 -1.47 1.12 -1.05
N GLY A 14 -1.86 1.95 -2.02
CA GLY A 14 -0.93 2.57 -2.98
C GLY A 14 0.14 3.42 -2.31
N ALA A 15 -0.27 4.30 -1.40
CA ALA A 15 0.64 5.16 -0.64
C ALA A 15 1.60 4.35 0.25
N LEU A 16 1.09 3.30 0.91
CA LEU A 16 1.91 2.37 1.68
C LEU A 16 2.94 1.67 0.79
N THR A 17 2.55 1.27 -0.43
CA THR A 17 3.44 0.61 -1.38
C THR A 17 4.57 1.54 -1.84
N ALA A 18 4.25 2.81 -2.10
CA ALA A 18 5.25 3.84 -2.39
C ALA A 18 6.24 4.01 -1.23
N ASN A 19 5.74 4.05 0.01
CA ASN A 19 6.57 4.14 1.22
C ASN A 19 7.50 2.92 1.39
N LEU A 20 7.00 1.70 1.11
CA LEU A 20 7.82 0.49 1.13
C LEU A 20 8.88 0.50 0.02
N ASN A 21 8.55 1.03 -1.16
CA ASN A 21 9.50 1.19 -2.26
C ASN A 21 10.62 2.18 -1.91
N GLU A 22 10.30 3.32 -1.29
CA GLU A 22 11.30 4.28 -0.77
C GLU A 22 12.26 3.59 0.23
N LEU A 23 11.73 2.72 1.09
CA LEU A 23 12.53 1.93 2.02
C LEU A 23 13.48 0.96 1.32
N ILE A 24 12.98 0.17 0.37
CA ILE A 24 13.78 -0.84 -0.34
C ILE A 24 14.88 -0.17 -1.17
N ARG A 25 14.61 1.02 -1.73
CA ARG A 25 15.59 1.82 -2.46
C ARG A 25 16.59 2.55 -1.56
N GLY A 26 16.37 2.57 -0.25
CA GLY A 26 17.22 3.27 0.71
C GLY A 26 17.01 4.79 0.75
N GLU A 27 16.00 5.30 0.05
CA GLU A 27 15.67 6.73 -0.01
C GLU A 27 15.17 7.26 1.35
N THR A 28 14.68 6.37 2.22
CA THR A 28 14.25 6.72 3.58
C THR A 28 15.35 7.35 4.43
N VAL A 29 16.63 7.08 4.17
CA VAL A 29 17.75 7.71 4.92
C VAL A 29 17.83 9.22 4.66
N ASN A 30 17.44 9.66 3.46
CA ASN A 30 17.42 11.09 3.12
C ASN A 30 16.26 11.83 3.81
N VAL A 31 15.19 11.11 4.13
CA VAL A 31 13.98 11.65 4.75
C VAL A 31 14.04 11.55 6.28
N HIS A 32 14.50 10.43 6.80
CA HIS A 32 14.62 10.11 8.22
C HIS A 32 16.04 9.61 8.56
N PRO A 33 17.03 10.50 8.66
CA PRO A 33 18.44 10.12 8.79
C PRO A 33 18.78 9.42 10.12
N LYS A 34 17.94 9.56 11.16
CA LYS A 34 18.14 8.87 12.46
C LYS A 34 17.34 7.57 12.57
N LEU A 35 16.55 7.22 11.55
CA LEU A 35 15.73 6.02 11.55
C LEU A 35 16.61 4.78 11.37
N THR A 36 16.73 3.99 12.44
CA THR A 36 17.42 2.70 12.40
C THR A 36 16.42 1.57 12.16
N ILE A 37 16.56 0.89 11.03
CA ILE A 37 15.64 -0.19 10.64
C ILE A 37 16.34 -1.53 10.86
N GLY A 38 15.89 -2.27 11.88
CA GLY A 38 16.41 -3.61 12.14
C GLY A 38 16.03 -4.59 11.03
N MET A 39 16.87 -5.60 10.79
CA MET A 39 16.71 -6.61 9.73
C MET A 39 15.31 -7.23 9.69
N LYS A 40 14.72 -7.56 10.85
CA LYS A 40 13.36 -8.12 10.93
C LYS A 40 12.31 -7.20 10.33
N THR A 41 12.39 -5.89 10.61
CA THR A 41 11.43 -4.90 10.09
C THR A 41 11.61 -4.74 8.58
N PHE A 42 12.86 -4.71 8.12
CA PHE A 42 13.18 -4.63 6.69
C PHE A 42 12.66 -5.86 5.92
N SER A 43 12.89 -7.07 6.42
CA SER A 43 12.39 -8.30 5.79
C SER A 43 10.86 -8.34 5.71
N VAL A 44 10.16 -7.90 6.77
CA VAL A 44 8.69 -7.80 6.76
C VAL A 44 8.22 -6.77 5.74
N ALA A 45 8.85 -5.60 5.67
CA ALA A 45 8.50 -4.57 4.71
C ALA A 45 8.74 -5.03 3.25
N ALA A 46 9.85 -5.70 2.98
CA ALA A 46 10.17 -6.26 1.67
C ALA A 46 9.17 -7.35 1.26
N ALA A 47 8.80 -8.25 2.19
CA ALA A 47 7.75 -9.23 1.96
C ALA A 47 6.39 -8.55 1.70
N GLY A 48 6.05 -7.51 2.46
CA GLY A 48 4.85 -6.70 2.24
C GLY A 48 4.81 -6.09 0.85
N PHE A 49 5.91 -5.50 0.39
CA PHE A 49 6.02 -4.95 -0.96
C PHE A 49 5.77 -6.01 -2.04
N ALA A 50 6.33 -7.21 -1.89
CA ALA A 50 6.08 -8.31 -2.82
C ALA A 50 4.60 -8.76 -2.80
N ILE A 51 4.02 -8.89 -1.60
CA ILE A 51 2.64 -9.36 -1.40
C ILE A 51 1.60 -8.39 -1.98
N VAL A 52 1.83 -7.07 -1.92
CA VAL A 52 0.91 -6.05 -2.49
C VAL A 52 0.53 -6.40 -3.92
N TRP A 53 1.50 -6.73 -4.76
CA TRP A 53 1.24 -6.91 -6.19
C TRP A 53 0.35 -8.11 -6.46
N PHE A 54 0.55 -9.21 -5.72
CA PHE A 54 -0.33 -10.37 -5.79
C PHE A 54 -1.72 -10.07 -5.22
N ALA A 55 -1.78 -9.40 -4.06
CA ALA A 55 -3.03 -9.03 -3.43
C ALA A 55 -3.86 -8.10 -4.33
N LEU A 56 -3.21 -7.11 -4.97
CA LEU A 56 -3.83 -6.19 -5.91
C LEU A 56 -4.35 -6.91 -7.16
N LEU A 57 -3.57 -7.84 -7.72
CA LEU A 57 -4.00 -8.63 -8.88
C LEU A 57 -5.24 -9.47 -8.58
N VAL A 58 -5.24 -10.19 -7.45
CA VAL A 58 -6.43 -10.94 -7.00
C VAL A 58 -7.60 -9.99 -6.76
N THR A 59 -7.35 -8.86 -6.09
CA THR A 59 -8.39 -7.87 -5.81
C THR A 59 -9.00 -7.31 -7.10
N ALA A 60 -8.18 -6.98 -8.11
CA ALA A 60 -8.67 -6.43 -9.37
C ALA A 60 -9.43 -7.45 -10.23
N ILE A 61 -9.08 -8.74 -10.16
CA ILE A 61 -9.78 -9.80 -10.89
C ILE A 61 -11.16 -10.09 -10.29
N TYR A 62 -11.27 -10.06 -8.96
CA TYR A 62 -12.48 -10.50 -8.26
C TYR A 62 -13.33 -9.35 -7.70
N ALA A 63 -12.86 -8.10 -7.73
CA ALA A 63 -13.67 -6.94 -7.38
C ALA A 63 -14.82 -6.78 -8.38
N GLY A 64 -16.06 -6.68 -7.91
CA GLY A 64 -17.24 -6.51 -8.76
C GLY A 64 -17.87 -7.79 -9.35
N GLY A 65 -17.36 -8.99 -9.06
CA GLY A 65 -17.95 -10.27 -9.50
C GLY A 65 -17.56 -10.72 -10.93
N GLU A 66 -18.24 -11.76 -11.47
CA GLU A 66 -17.79 -12.53 -12.66
C GLU A 66 -17.74 -11.76 -14.01
N ALA A 67 -18.06 -10.47 -14.07
CA ALA A 67 -18.08 -9.75 -15.34
C ALA A 67 -17.77 -8.24 -15.29
N ASP A 68 -17.50 -7.64 -14.12
CA ASP A 68 -17.35 -6.18 -14.02
C ASP A 68 -15.88 -5.74 -14.18
N ASN A 69 -15.37 -5.80 -15.41
CA ASN A 69 -14.01 -5.33 -15.76
C ASN A 69 -13.76 -3.86 -15.35
N ILE A 70 -14.82 -3.06 -15.21
CA ILE A 70 -14.73 -1.65 -14.83
C ILE A 70 -14.29 -1.52 -13.37
N ALA A 71 -14.79 -2.37 -12.47
CA ALA A 71 -14.40 -2.36 -11.06
C ALA A 71 -12.91 -2.64 -10.88
N GLY A 72 -12.34 -3.60 -11.62
CA GLY A 72 -10.90 -3.85 -11.62
C GLY A 72 -10.06 -2.65 -12.09
N ILE A 73 -10.53 -1.91 -13.09
CA ILE A 73 -9.89 -0.66 -13.57
C ILE A 73 -9.96 0.42 -12.49
N GLU A 74 -11.13 0.63 -11.86
CA GLU A 74 -11.29 1.56 -10.76
C GLU A 74 -10.33 1.23 -9.60
N VAL A 75 -10.18 -0.06 -9.28
CA VAL A 75 -9.27 -0.53 -8.24
C VAL A 75 -7.83 -0.10 -8.54
N LEU A 76 -7.40 -0.37 -9.77
CA LEU A 76 -6.04 -0.06 -10.22
C LEU A 76 -5.80 1.46 -10.24
N MET A 77 -6.75 2.24 -10.74
CA MET A 77 -6.64 3.70 -10.83
C MET A 77 -6.53 4.35 -9.45
N LEU A 78 -7.34 3.90 -8.48
CA LEU A 78 -7.29 4.39 -7.10
C LEU A 78 -5.96 4.02 -6.41
N PHE A 79 -5.48 2.79 -6.62
CA PHE A 79 -4.18 2.36 -6.13
C PHE A 79 -3.05 3.23 -6.70
N LEU A 80 -3.03 3.42 -8.01
CA LEU A 80 -2.01 4.23 -8.70
C LEU A 80 -2.06 5.69 -8.23
N ALA A 81 -3.24 6.26 -8.05
CA ALA A 81 -3.39 7.62 -7.52
C ALA A 81 -2.71 7.76 -6.16
N GLY A 82 -2.97 6.84 -5.22
CA GLY A 82 -2.31 6.83 -3.91
C GLY A 82 -0.79 6.67 -3.99
N PHE A 83 -0.32 5.76 -4.85
CA PHE A 83 1.10 5.53 -5.08
C PHE A 83 1.80 6.79 -5.60
N PHE A 84 1.30 7.39 -6.68
CA PHE A 84 1.91 8.57 -7.29
C PHE A 84 1.83 9.80 -6.40
N ILE A 85 0.71 10.01 -5.68
CA ILE A 85 0.58 11.11 -4.73
C ILE A 85 1.64 10.99 -3.64
N HIS A 86 1.81 9.79 -3.04
CA HIS A 86 2.81 9.58 -2.00
C HIS A 86 4.24 9.79 -2.54
N SER A 87 4.58 9.20 -3.69
CA SER A 87 5.90 9.36 -4.30
C SER A 87 6.21 10.79 -4.70
N GLY A 88 5.21 11.55 -5.17
CA GLY A 88 5.40 12.95 -5.57
C GLY A 88 5.71 13.86 -4.39
N ILE A 89 4.94 13.74 -3.29
CA ILE A 89 5.11 14.62 -2.12
C ILE A 89 6.06 14.07 -1.06
N HIS A 90 6.57 12.84 -1.22
CA HIS A 90 7.34 12.11 -0.22
C HIS A 90 6.62 12.11 1.13
N ALA A 91 5.39 11.59 1.16
CA ALA A 91 4.51 11.72 2.33
C ALA A 91 5.08 11.06 3.60
N SER A 92 6.10 10.21 3.46
CA SER A 92 6.95 9.72 4.56
C SER A 92 7.52 10.84 5.43
N ARG A 93 7.73 12.05 4.90
CA ARG A 93 8.17 13.26 5.66
C ARG A 93 7.18 13.71 6.72
N LEU A 94 5.89 13.42 6.55
CA LEU A 94 4.83 13.84 7.47
C LEU A 94 4.74 12.94 8.71
N LEU A 95 5.38 11.76 8.67
CA LEU A 95 5.34 10.79 9.74
C LEU A 95 6.59 10.91 10.62
N SER A 96 6.41 10.75 11.93
CA SER A 96 7.55 10.62 12.85
C SER A 96 8.29 9.30 12.62
N GLU A 97 9.58 9.24 12.97
CA GLU A 97 10.40 8.04 12.86
C GLU A 97 9.77 6.80 13.51
N ARG A 98 9.16 6.97 14.69
CA ARG A 98 8.47 5.88 15.40
C ARG A 98 7.22 5.42 14.65
N ALA A 99 6.44 6.35 14.11
CA ALA A 99 5.26 6.01 13.31
C ALA A 99 5.67 5.25 12.04
N GLN A 100 6.75 5.69 11.38
CA GLN A 100 7.28 5.06 10.18
C GLN A 100 7.69 3.59 10.41
N LEU A 101 8.32 3.27 11.55
CA LEU A 101 8.63 1.89 11.93
C LEU A 101 7.38 1.02 12.06
N TRP A 102 6.31 1.56 12.63
CA TRP A 102 5.04 0.84 12.78
C TRP A 102 4.34 0.63 11.44
N VAL A 103 4.39 1.63 10.55
CA VAL A 103 3.87 1.49 9.17
C VAL A 103 4.56 0.34 8.45
N TYR A 104 5.88 0.20 8.58
CA TYR A 104 6.61 -0.93 7.98
C TYR A 104 6.23 -2.28 8.59
N ARG A 105 6.09 -2.36 9.91
CA ARG A 105 5.73 -3.61 10.61
C ARG A 105 4.30 -4.07 10.34
N LEU A 106 3.38 -3.12 10.19
CA LEU A 106 1.96 -3.38 9.97
C LEU A 106 1.59 -3.41 8.48
N SER A 107 2.57 -3.29 7.59
CA SER A 107 2.32 -3.26 6.15
C SER A 107 1.56 -4.49 5.66
N ILE A 108 2.09 -5.70 5.90
CA ILE A 108 1.47 -6.97 5.49
C ILE A 108 0.01 -7.08 5.98
N PRO A 109 -0.29 -7.01 7.29
CA PRO A 109 -1.66 -7.17 7.75
C PRO A 109 -2.58 -6.08 7.19
N PHE A 110 -2.10 -4.84 7.05
CA PHE A 110 -2.88 -3.76 6.47
C PHE A 110 -3.24 -4.02 5.00
N ILE A 111 -2.27 -4.46 4.19
CA ILE A 111 -2.47 -4.80 2.77
C ILE A 111 -3.50 -5.91 2.64
N LEU A 112 -3.32 -7.01 3.38
CA LEU A 112 -4.22 -8.17 3.29
C LEU A 112 -5.63 -7.84 3.77
N VAL A 113 -5.79 -7.14 4.89
CA VAL A 113 -7.11 -6.73 5.40
C VAL A 113 -7.78 -5.78 4.41
N SER A 114 -7.06 -4.81 3.87
CA SER A 114 -7.60 -3.89 2.87
C SER A 114 -8.08 -4.64 1.62
N SER A 115 -7.27 -5.54 1.07
CA SER A 115 -7.65 -6.38 -0.07
C SER A 115 -8.86 -7.27 0.24
N LEU A 116 -8.94 -7.89 1.42
CA LEU A 116 -10.10 -8.70 1.82
C LEU A 116 -11.37 -7.87 1.94
N ILE A 117 -11.29 -6.66 2.49
CA ILE A 117 -12.42 -5.74 2.56
C ILE A 117 -12.86 -5.35 1.16
N VAL A 118 -11.92 -5.06 0.25
CA VAL A 118 -12.25 -4.74 -1.15
C VAL A 118 -12.92 -5.92 -1.83
N LEU A 119 -12.42 -7.14 -1.67
CA LEU A 119 -13.04 -8.32 -2.26
C LEU A 119 -14.45 -8.59 -1.75
N LYS A 120 -14.73 -8.26 -0.48
CA LYS A 120 -16.04 -8.53 0.14
C LYS A 120 -17.07 -7.44 -0.16
N PHE A 121 -16.64 -6.20 -0.33
CA PHE A 121 -17.51 -5.03 -0.39
C PHE A 121 -17.39 -4.21 -1.68
N GLY A 122 -16.46 -4.54 -2.57
CA GLY A 122 -16.21 -3.89 -3.86
C GLY A 122 -16.89 -4.59 -5.02
#